data_AF-A0A0S3U4R4-F1
#
_entry.id   AF-A0A0S3U4R4-F1
#
_cell.length_a   1.000
_cell.length_b   1.000
_cell.length_c   1.000
_cell.angle_alpha   90.00
_cell.angle_beta   90.00
_cell.angle_gamma   90.00
#
_symmetry.space_group_name_H-M   'P 1'
#
loop_
_entity.id
_entity.type
_entity.pdbx_description
1 polymer ?
#
loop_
_entity_poly.entity_id
_entity_poly.type
_entity_poly.pdbx_seq_one_letter_code
_entity_poly.pdbx_strand_id
1 'polypeptide(L)'
;MVKTTGTSQQSSNPQGSNQTYNSAHQEKAYNGYKSSAPSRNNRALLKFVEYSFYAIAGLLAFFSATPWIEVGHAIGSEIAATRLYNALVAVPFLGILFSFLRWILVNALGAGLWAIVNIVQISPTLLAIPPVYAAIVEWLKSQKQPDSDNPQIAKYQKKIAEWLMAVFHDIGKFAAIAYVIELAVNLAYFAPYQGGWGAFLKDAPLWSVDKILFVQFALMIASICAVELLFRFVLTVWRLFRALR
;
A
#
# COMPACT_ATOMS: atom_id res chain seq x y z
N MET A 1 21.00 37.00 -56.96
CA MET A 1 21.92 35.86 -56.76
C MET A 1 21.04 34.65 -56.47
N VAL A 2 20.62 33.81 -57.43
CA VAL A 2 21.33 32.87 -58.31
C VAL A 2 22.02 31.72 -57.56
N LYS A 3 21.53 30.49 -57.85
CA LYS A 3 22.15 29.14 -57.80
C LYS A 3 22.26 28.44 -56.43
N THR A 4 22.05 27.12 -56.24
CA THR A 4 21.47 25.96 -56.99
C THR A 4 21.55 24.73 -56.05
N THR A 5 20.65 23.75 -56.21
CA THR A 5 20.86 22.26 -56.25
C THR A 5 21.88 21.64 -55.25
N GLY A 6 21.53 20.75 -54.33
CA GLY A 6 20.99 19.40 -54.55
C GLY A 6 22.13 18.37 -54.65
N THR A 7 22.30 17.47 -53.68
CA THR A 7 23.01 16.19 -53.89
C THR A 7 22.46 15.10 -52.97
N SER A 8 21.71 14.18 -53.57
CA SER A 8 21.38 12.85 -53.06
C SER A 8 22.65 11.99 -53.09
N GLN A 9 22.97 11.31 -51.99
CA GLN A 9 23.90 10.18 -52.02
C GLN A 9 23.13 8.89 -51.68
N GLN A 10 22.80 8.17 -52.76
CA GLN A 10 22.68 6.72 -52.77
C GLN A 10 24.07 6.13 -52.46
N SER A 11 24.19 5.36 -51.39
CA SER A 11 25.33 4.44 -51.22
C SER A 11 24.80 3.01 -51.19
N SER A 12 25.28 2.27 -52.19
CA SER A 12 25.03 0.88 -52.51
C SER A 12 25.45 -0.09 -51.41
N ASN A 13 24.59 -1.11 -51.24
CA ASN A 13 24.90 -2.42 -50.66
C ASN A 13 26.25 -2.98 -51.13
N PRO A 14 26.97 -3.66 -50.23
CA PRO A 14 27.63 -4.91 -50.56
C PRO A 14 26.88 -6.06 -49.88
N GLN A 15 26.35 -6.97 -50.70
CA GLN A 15 25.96 -8.31 -50.30
C GLN A 15 27.17 -9.02 -49.69
N GLY A 16 27.17 -9.18 -48.37
CA GLY A 16 28.03 -10.10 -47.66
C GLY A 16 27.40 -11.49 -47.65
N SER A 17 27.84 -12.33 -48.59
CA SER A 17 27.71 -13.78 -48.54
C SER A 17 28.49 -14.36 -47.35
N ASN A 18 28.07 -15.56 -46.93
CA ASN A 18 28.72 -16.45 -45.95
C ASN A 18 28.41 -16.21 -44.46
N GLN A 19 27.25 -16.69 -44.01
CA GLN A 19 27.15 -17.32 -42.68
C GLN A 19 26.25 -18.56 -42.75
N THR A 20 26.74 -19.59 -43.44
CA THR A 20 26.26 -20.98 -43.28
C THR A 20 27.33 -21.76 -42.53
N TYR A 21 27.66 -21.36 -41.31
CA TYR A 21 28.45 -22.15 -40.37
C TYR A 21 27.98 -21.83 -38.95
N ASN A 22 27.65 -22.88 -38.21
CA ASN A 22 27.35 -22.93 -36.76
C ASN A 22 25.90 -23.05 -36.25
N SER A 23 24.95 -23.60 -37.03
CA SER A 23 23.66 -24.02 -36.47
C SER A 23 23.72 -25.35 -35.69
N ALA A 24 24.68 -26.25 -35.98
CA ALA A 24 24.77 -27.56 -35.32
C ALA A 24 25.43 -27.57 -33.92
N HIS A 25 26.22 -26.53 -33.58
CA HIS A 25 26.85 -26.42 -32.26
C HIS A 25 26.09 -25.52 -31.27
N GLN A 26 25.20 -24.64 -31.74
CA GLN A 26 24.31 -23.88 -30.86
C GLN A 26 23.11 -24.71 -30.36
N GLU A 27 22.65 -25.70 -31.14
CA GLU A 27 21.50 -26.52 -30.76
C GLU A 27 21.80 -27.47 -29.58
N LYS A 28 23.07 -27.82 -29.33
CA LYS A 28 23.48 -28.60 -28.15
C LYS A 28 23.66 -27.76 -26.88
N ALA A 29 23.92 -26.46 -26.99
CA ALA A 29 24.01 -25.56 -25.83
C ALA A 29 22.63 -25.10 -25.34
N TYR A 30 21.64 -25.00 -26.24
CA TYR A 30 20.28 -24.59 -25.87
C TYR A 30 19.43 -25.73 -25.27
N ASN A 31 19.73 -26.99 -25.62
CA ASN A 31 19.03 -28.16 -25.08
C ASN A 31 19.46 -28.56 -23.64
N GLY A 32 20.51 -27.94 -23.10
CA GLY A 32 20.93 -28.13 -21.69
C GLY A 32 20.04 -27.42 -20.66
N TYR A 33 19.19 -26.49 -21.10
CA TYR A 33 18.24 -25.77 -20.26
C TYR A 33 16.79 -26.19 -20.55
N LYS A 34 16.55 -27.50 -20.78
CA LYS A 34 15.21 -28.04 -20.53
C LYS A 34 14.97 -27.93 -19.03
N SER A 35 14.46 -26.77 -18.61
CA SER A 35 13.93 -26.56 -17.27
C SER A 35 12.90 -27.65 -17.05
N SER A 36 13.25 -28.64 -16.24
CA SER A 36 12.34 -29.67 -15.79
C SER A 36 11.17 -28.95 -15.14
N ALA A 37 10.03 -28.94 -15.83
CA ALA A 37 8.81 -28.35 -15.30
C ALA A 37 8.61 -28.91 -13.88
N PRO A 38 8.39 -28.06 -12.87
CA PRO A 38 8.38 -28.49 -11.48
C PRO A 38 7.38 -29.62 -11.33
N SER A 39 7.85 -30.74 -10.76
CA SER A 39 7.03 -31.93 -10.52
C SER A 39 5.74 -31.53 -9.78
N ARG A 40 4.66 -32.31 -9.96
CA ARG A 40 3.33 -32.00 -9.39
C ARG A 40 3.38 -31.74 -7.87
N ASN A 41 4.30 -32.41 -7.16
CA ASN A 41 4.55 -32.20 -5.73
C ASN A 41 5.24 -30.86 -5.43
N ASN A 42 6.18 -30.41 -6.26
CA ASN A 42 6.85 -29.11 -6.09
C ASN A 42 5.86 -27.94 -6.28
N ARG A 43 4.87 -28.08 -7.17
CA ARG A 43 3.81 -27.07 -7.33
C ARG A 43 2.90 -26.96 -6.10
N ALA A 44 2.58 -28.07 -5.46
CA ALA A 44 1.77 -28.07 -4.24
C ALA A 44 2.51 -27.42 -3.06
N LEU A 45 3.80 -27.75 -2.89
CA LEU A 45 4.65 -27.12 -1.88
C LEU A 45 4.81 -25.61 -2.11
N LEU A 46 5.06 -25.19 -3.35
CA LEU A 46 5.17 -23.76 -3.70
C LEU A 46 3.88 -23.00 -3.37
N LYS A 47 2.71 -23.56 -3.68
CA LYS A 47 1.41 -22.96 -3.31
C LYS A 47 1.21 -22.91 -1.80
N PHE A 48 1.57 -23.97 -1.07
CA PHE A 48 1.46 -23.99 0.38
C PHE A 48 2.31 -22.87 1.01
N VAL A 49 3.57 -22.75 0.59
CA VAL A 49 4.47 -21.68 1.05
C VAL A 49 3.92 -20.30 0.68
N GLU A 50 3.40 -20.13 -0.53
CA GLU A 50 2.74 -18.89 -0.97
C GLU A 50 1.57 -18.52 -0.04
N TYR A 51 0.69 -19.47 0.28
CA TYR A 51 -0.44 -19.24 1.19
C TYR A 51 -0.01 -18.97 2.63
N SER A 52 1.03 -19.65 3.14
CA SER A 52 1.59 -19.37 4.47
C SER A 52 2.08 -17.93 4.57
N PHE A 53 2.71 -17.41 3.52
CA PHE A 53 3.15 -16.03 3.47
C PHE A 53 1.99 -15.03 3.45
N TYR A 54 0.92 -15.30 2.69
CA TYR A 54 -0.29 -14.47 2.75
C TYR A 54 -0.98 -14.53 4.11
N ALA A 55 -0.97 -15.68 4.80
CA ALA A 55 -1.54 -15.81 6.14
C ALA A 55 -0.77 -14.98 7.17
N ILE A 56 0.57 -15.04 7.17
CA ILE A 56 1.42 -14.22 8.05
C ILE A 56 1.20 -12.74 7.76
N ALA A 57 1.11 -12.36 6.48
CA ALA A 57 0.79 -11.00 6.08
C ALA A 57 -0.57 -10.56 6.65
N GLY A 58 -1.61 -11.37 6.51
CA GLY A 58 -2.94 -11.08 7.08
C GLY A 58 -2.91 -10.85 8.60
N LEU A 59 -2.15 -11.66 9.33
CA LEU A 59 -1.98 -11.50 10.78
C LEU A 59 -1.25 -10.20 11.15
N LEU A 60 -0.19 -9.85 10.43
CA LEU A 60 0.54 -8.58 10.65
C LEU A 60 -0.33 -7.36 10.33
N ALA A 61 -1.11 -7.42 9.25
CA ALA A 61 -2.06 -6.37 8.91
C ALA A 61 -3.11 -6.20 10.02
N PHE A 62 -3.68 -7.30 10.52
CA PHE A 62 -4.63 -7.27 11.63
C PHE A 62 -4.02 -6.67 12.91
N PHE A 63 -2.78 -7.05 13.23
CA PHE A 63 -2.05 -6.48 14.36
C PHE A 63 -1.87 -4.96 14.21
N SER A 64 -1.45 -4.49 13.04
CA SER A 64 -1.29 -3.05 12.76
C SER A 64 -2.61 -2.26 12.74
N ALA A 65 -3.74 -2.92 12.47
CA ALA A 65 -5.04 -2.29 12.47
C ALA A 65 -5.62 -2.11 13.89
N THR A 66 -5.12 -2.88 14.87
CA THR A 66 -5.67 -2.88 16.25
C THR A 66 -5.62 -1.50 16.91
N PRO A 67 -4.50 -0.73 16.89
CA PRO A 67 -4.46 0.62 17.44
C PRO A 67 -5.53 1.55 16.83
N TRP A 68 -5.83 1.39 15.54
CA TRP A 68 -6.82 2.19 14.84
C TRP A 68 -8.26 1.80 15.17
N ILE A 69 -8.50 0.52 15.44
CA ILE A 69 -9.79 0.05 15.95
C ILE A 69 -10.07 0.70 17.31
N GLU A 70 -9.08 0.83 18.19
CA GLU A 70 -9.23 1.56 19.45
C GLU A 70 -9.50 3.06 19.26
N VAL A 71 -8.87 3.71 18.27
CA VAL A 71 -9.22 5.09 17.88
C VAL A 71 -10.69 5.16 17.46
N GLY A 72 -11.15 4.19 16.66
CA GLY A 72 -12.56 4.04 16.32
C GLY A 72 -13.43 3.94 17.57
N HIS A 73 -13.05 3.12 18.56
CA HIS A 73 -13.78 2.94 19.81
C HIS A 73 -13.84 4.22 20.64
N ALA A 74 -12.73 4.97 20.72
CA ALA A 74 -12.68 6.26 21.41
C ALA A 74 -13.60 7.30 20.76
N ILE A 75 -13.66 7.35 19.42
CA ILE A 75 -14.62 8.20 18.71
C ILE A 75 -16.06 7.69 18.94
N GLY A 76 -16.24 6.37 18.94
CA GLY A 76 -17.51 5.70 19.14
C GLY A 76 -18.10 5.84 20.54
N SER A 77 -17.29 6.06 21.58
CA SER A 77 -17.77 6.34 22.93
C SER A 77 -18.44 7.71 23.01
N GLU A 78 -17.95 8.70 22.28
CA GLU A 78 -18.57 10.03 22.23
C GLU A 78 -19.97 9.97 21.58
N ILE A 79 -20.13 9.15 20.54
CA ILE A 79 -21.44 8.93 19.90
C ILE A 79 -22.44 8.33 20.90
N ALA A 80 -22.00 7.39 21.74
CA ALA A 80 -22.85 6.77 22.74
C ALA A 80 -23.19 7.67 23.93
N ALA A 81 -22.39 8.70 24.18
CA ALA A 81 -22.69 9.72 25.17
C ALA A 81 -23.86 10.64 24.75
N THR A 82 -24.29 10.59 23.47
CA THR A 82 -25.38 11.43 23.00
C THR A 82 -26.75 11.00 23.55
N ARG A 83 -27.58 11.99 23.92
CA ARG A 83 -28.94 11.75 24.44
C ARG A 83 -29.82 10.97 23.45
N LEU A 84 -29.64 11.21 22.15
CA LEU A 84 -30.39 10.53 21.09
C LEU A 84 -30.07 9.03 21.07
N TYR A 85 -28.80 8.64 21.18
CA TYR A 85 -28.41 7.23 21.22
C TYR A 85 -29.01 6.52 22.44
N ASN A 86 -28.92 7.12 23.62
CA ASN A 86 -29.47 6.54 24.84
C ASN A 86 -30.99 6.37 24.78
N ALA A 87 -31.71 7.31 24.16
CA ALA A 87 -33.15 7.19 23.94
C ALA A 87 -33.50 6.06 22.95
N LEU A 88 -32.72 5.89 21.88
CA LEU A 88 -32.92 4.83 20.88
C LEU A 88 -32.59 3.43 21.44
N VAL A 89 -31.60 3.33 22.31
CA VAL A 89 -31.18 2.06 22.91
C VAL A 89 -32.14 1.56 24.00
N ALA A 90 -32.91 2.46 24.62
CA ALA A 90 -33.90 2.09 25.63
C ALA A 90 -35.05 1.21 25.10
N VAL A 91 -35.28 1.19 23.79
CA VAL A 91 -36.31 0.35 23.16
C VAL A 91 -35.70 -1.00 22.78
N PRO A 92 -36.20 -2.18 23.24
CA PRO A 92 -35.48 -3.45 23.16
C PRO A 92 -34.96 -3.87 21.76
N PHE A 93 -35.83 -3.92 20.75
CA PHE A 93 -35.43 -4.31 19.39
C PHE A 93 -34.58 -3.24 18.70
N LEU A 94 -34.90 -1.96 18.90
CA LEU A 94 -34.09 -0.86 18.40
C LEU A 94 -32.72 -0.85 19.08
N GLY A 95 -32.63 -1.13 20.37
CA GLY A 95 -31.39 -1.10 21.12
C GLY A 95 -30.41 -2.17 20.69
N ILE A 96 -30.88 -3.36 20.35
CA ILE A 96 -30.04 -4.39 19.73
C ILE A 96 -29.52 -3.90 18.37
N LEU A 97 -30.40 -3.37 17.51
CA LEU A 97 -30.03 -2.86 16.19
C LEU A 97 -29.01 -1.71 16.27
N PHE A 98 -29.26 -0.71 17.12
CA PHE A 98 -28.39 0.44 17.30
C PHE A 98 -27.07 0.08 18.01
N SER A 99 -27.05 -0.93 18.88
CA SER A 99 -25.82 -1.46 19.48
C SER A 99 -24.97 -2.17 18.43
N PHE A 100 -25.59 -2.99 17.58
CA PHE A 100 -24.91 -3.67 16.48
C PHE A 100 -24.40 -2.67 15.43
N LEU A 101 -25.22 -1.69 15.04
CA LEU A 101 -24.85 -0.65 14.10
C LEU A 101 -23.68 0.18 14.62
N ARG A 102 -23.69 0.54 15.92
CA ARG A 102 -22.56 1.21 16.56
C ARG A 102 -21.29 0.36 16.48
N TRP A 103 -21.38 -0.92 16.83
CA TRP A 103 -20.24 -1.83 16.77
C TRP A 103 -19.64 -1.91 15.36
N ILE A 104 -20.47 -2.08 14.33
CA ILE A 104 -20.02 -2.06 12.93
C ILE A 104 -19.38 -0.73 12.57
N LEU A 105 -20.09 0.38 12.83
CA LEU A 105 -19.66 1.72 12.41
C LEU A 105 -18.29 2.09 13.00
N VAL A 106 -18.09 1.77 14.27
CA VAL A 106 -16.86 2.02 15.01
C VAL A 106 -15.68 1.23 14.45
N ASN A 107 -15.87 -0.07 14.22
CA ASN A 107 -14.84 -0.92 13.64
C ASN A 107 -14.54 -0.52 12.18
N ALA A 108 -15.58 -0.20 11.40
CA ALA A 108 -15.43 0.25 10.02
C ALA A 108 -14.71 1.60 9.94
N LEU A 109 -14.96 2.52 10.88
CA LEU A 109 -14.26 3.79 10.98
C LEU A 109 -12.77 3.57 11.29
N GLY A 110 -12.46 2.76 12.31
CA GLY A 110 -11.06 2.44 12.66
C GLY A 110 -10.31 1.78 11.51
N ALA A 111 -10.90 0.73 10.91
CA ALA A 111 -10.33 0.05 9.75
C ALA A 111 -10.19 0.97 8.52
N GLY A 112 -11.15 1.87 8.30
CA GLY A 112 -11.12 2.85 7.21
C GLY A 112 -9.99 3.87 7.38
N LEU A 113 -9.81 4.42 8.59
CA LEU A 113 -8.72 5.34 8.89
C LEU A 113 -7.35 4.67 8.75
N TRP A 114 -7.21 3.45 9.29
CA TRP A 114 -6.02 2.62 9.10
C TRP A 114 -5.71 2.42 7.61
N ALA A 115 -6.70 2.02 6.81
CA ALA A 115 -6.50 1.76 5.39
C ALA A 115 -6.06 3.02 4.64
N ILE A 116 -6.67 4.18 4.92
CA ILE A 116 -6.30 5.46 4.29
C ILE A 116 -4.85 5.82 4.60
N VAL A 117 -4.45 5.78 5.88
CA VAL A 117 -3.09 6.13 6.30
C VAL A 117 -2.07 5.19 5.64
N ASN A 118 -2.34 3.90 5.63
CA ASN A 118 -1.43 2.91 5.06
C ASN A 118 -1.33 2.99 3.54
N ILE A 119 -2.43 3.27 2.84
CA ILE A 119 -2.40 3.55 1.39
C ILE A 119 -1.50 4.75 1.11
N VAL A 120 -1.64 5.84 1.87
CA VAL A 120 -0.83 7.05 1.70
C VAL A 120 0.66 6.77 2.00
N GLN A 121 0.97 5.97 3.03
CA GLN A 121 2.34 5.57 3.35
C GLN A 121 2.98 4.70 2.26
N ILE A 122 2.25 3.75 1.69
CA ILE A 122 2.76 2.85 0.64
C ILE A 122 2.83 3.57 -0.72
N SER A 123 2.03 4.62 -0.94
CA SER A 123 1.90 5.30 -2.23
C SER A 123 3.24 5.69 -2.88
N PRO A 124 4.24 6.27 -2.19
CA PRO A 124 5.55 6.52 -2.77
C PRO A 124 6.24 5.24 -3.31
N THR A 125 6.12 4.12 -2.60
CA THR A 125 6.69 2.83 -3.02
C THR A 125 5.96 2.27 -4.25
N LEU A 126 4.64 2.42 -4.32
CA LEU A 126 3.84 2.05 -5.49
C LEU A 126 4.19 2.90 -6.71
N LEU A 127 4.34 4.21 -6.53
CA LEU A 127 4.63 5.17 -7.60
C LEU A 127 6.08 5.11 -8.07
N ALA A 128 6.98 4.52 -7.30
CA ALA A 128 8.34 4.21 -7.75
C ALA A 128 8.36 3.12 -8.84
N ILE A 129 7.26 2.39 -9.06
CA ILE A 129 7.13 1.39 -10.12
C ILE A 129 6.69 2.09 -11.42
N PRO A 130 7.55 2.20 -12.45
CA PRO A 130 7.24 2.99 -13.65
C PRO A 130 5.92 2.66 -14.36
N PRO A 131 5.52 1.39 -14.57
CA PRO A 131 4.25 1.09 -15.22
C PRO A 131 3.03 1.48 -14.37
N VAL A 132 3.14 1.44 -13.04
CA VAL A 132 2.05 1.85 -12.14
C VAL A 132 1.88 3.36 -12.20
N TYR A 133 2.98 4.10 -12.11
CA TYR A 133 2.97 5.55 -12.24
C TYR A 133 2.39 6.00 -13.58
N ALA A 134 2.84 5.40 -14.69
CA ALA A 134 2.35 5.73 -16.02
C ALA A 134 0.83 5.50 -16.14
N ALA A 135 0.33 4.35 -15.67
CA ALA A 135 -1.10 4.03 -15.70
C ALA A 135 -1.95 5.01 -14.88
N ILE A 136 -1.47 5.41 -13.69
CA ILE A 136 -2.17 6.39 -12.85
C ILE A 136 -2.20 7.77 -13.51
N VAL A 137 -1.07 8.23 -14.06
CA VAL A 137 -0.99 9.53 -14.73
C VAL A 137 -1.85 9.56 -15.99
N GLU A 138 -1.88 8.48 -16.77
CA GLU A 138 -2.74 8.34 -17.93
C GLU A 138 -4.21 8.36 -17.56
N TRP A 139 -4.61 7.61 -16.53
CA TRP A 139 -5.97 7.62 -16.00
C TRP A 139 -6.37 9.02 -15.49
N LEU A 140 -5.52 9.70 -14.72
CA LEU A 140 -5.80 11.06 -14.25
C LEU A 140 -5.93 12.07 -15.40
N LYS A 141 -5.15 11.90 -16.47
CA LYS A 141 -5.27 12.74 -17.67
C LYS A 141 -6.58 12.49 -18.40
N SER A 142 -7.03 11.24 -18.52
CA SER A 142 -8.34 10.94 -19.14
C SER A 142 -9.50 11.53 -18.35
N GLN A 143 -9.40 11.60 -17.02
CA GLN A 143 -10.41 12.26 -16.18
C GLN A 143 -10.43 13.80 -16.30
N LYS A 144 -9.41 14.44 -16.90
CA LYS A 144 -9.41 15.89 -17.16
C LYS A 144 -10.22 16.28 -18.41
N GLN A 145 -10.45 15.34 -19.31
CA GLN A 145 -11.34 15.47 -20.47
C GLN A 145 -12.40 14.37 -20.39
N PRO A 146 -13.31 14.45 -19.40
CA PRO A 146 -14.31 13.41 -19.23
C PRO A 146 -15.31 13.46 -20.38
N ASP A 147 -15.46 12.34 -21.09
CA ASP A 147 -16.58 12.09 -22.01
C ASP A 147 -17.86 11.86 -21.19
N SER A 148 -18.37 12.94 -20.58
CA SER A 148 -19.63 12.92 -19.83
C SER A 148 -20.63 13.85 -20.49
N ASP A 149 -21.77 13.28 -20.89
CA ASP A 149 -22.92 14.03 -21.41
C ASP A 149 -23.51 15.01 -20.37
N ASN A 150 -23.12 14.88 -19.09
CA ASN A 150 -23.53 15.75 -18.01
C ASN A 150 -22.41 16.75 -17.61
N PRO A 151 -22.60 18.06 -17.86
CA PRO A 151 -21.56 19.07 -17.60
C PRO A 151 -21.23 19.24 -16.12
N GLN A 152 -22.14 18.90 -15.19
CA GLN A 152 -21.85 18.97 -13.75
C GLN A 152 -20.92 17.83 -13.33
N ILE A 153 -21.18 16.61 -13.81
CA ILE A 153 -20.34 15.43 -13.52
C ILE A 153 -18.93 15.66 -14.07
N ALA A 154 -18.83 16.14 -15.31
CA ALA A 154 -17.56 16.51 -15.93
C ALA A 154 -16.75 17.51 -15.09
N LYS A 155 -17.42 18.53 -14.54
CA LYS A 155 -16.78 19.54 -13.67
C LYS A 155 -16.23 18.91 -12.38
N TYR A 156 -16.99 18.03 -11.72
CA TYR A 156 -16.54 17.36 -10.51
C TYR A 156 -15.39 16.39 -10.78
N GLN A 157 -15.48 15.59 -11.85
CA GLN A 157 -14.41 14.67 -12.26
C GLN A 157 -13.10 15.41 -12.53
N LYS A 158 -13.17 16.52 -13.28
CA LYS A 158 -12.00 17.38 -13.53
C LYS A 158 -11.40 17.92 -12.23
N LYS A 159 -12.23 18.42 -11.30
CA LYS A 159 -11.76 18.97 -10.02
C LYS A 159 -11.09 17.88 -9.15
N ILE A 160 -11.66 16.68 -9.13
CA ILE A 160 -11.08 15.53 -8.41
C ILE A 160 -9.75 15.14 -9.05
N ALA A 161 -9.66 15.08 -10.38
CA ALA A 161 -8.42 14.75 -11.08
C ALA A 161 -7.31 15.79 -10.84
N GLU A 162 -7.65 17.09 -10.85
CA GLU A 162 -6.72 18.17 -10.51
C GLU A 162 -6.23 18.08 -9.06
N TRP A 163 -7.14 17.84 -8.12
CA TRP A 163 -6.80 17.65 -6.71
C TRP A 163 -5.90 16.41 -6.51
N LEU A 164 -6.25 15.27 -7.13
CA LEU A 164 -5.44 14.05 -7.06
C LEU A 164 -4.05 14.29 -7.65
N MET A 165 -3.93 14.96 -8.80
CA MET A 165 -2.63 15.31 -9.38
C MET A 165 -1.77 16.15 -8.44
N ALA A 166 -2.37 17.11 -7.71
CA ALA A 166 -1.66 17.87 -6.69
C ALA A 166 -1.21 16.98 -5.52
N VAL A 167 -2.09 16.08 -5.05
CA VAL A 167 -1.75 15.08 -4.02
C VAL A 167 -0.61 14.18 -4.47
N PHE A 168 -0.62 13.70 -5.72
CA PHE A 168 0.45 12.86 -6.28
C PHE A 168 1.78 13.61 -6.39
N HIS A 169 1.76 14.90 -6.73
CA HIS A 169 2.97 15.72 -6.78
C HIS A 169 3.61 15.85 -5.38
N ASP A 170 2.80 16.02 -4.34
CA ASP A 170 3.26 16.15 -2.95
C ASP A 170 3.18 14.84 -2.14
N ILE A 171 3.11 13.68 -2.82
CA ILE A 171 2.82 12.40 -2.16
C ILE A 171 3.82 12.04 -1.06
N GLY A 172 5.09 12.44 -1.21
CA GLY A 172 6.11 12.24 -0.19
C GLY A 172 5.82 13.00 1.11
N LYS A 173 5.26 14.22 1.03
CA LYS A 173 4.84 14.99 2.20
C LYS A 173 3.64 14.34 2.88
N PHE A 174 2.65 13.90 2.10
CA PHE A 174 1.49 13.20 2.64
C PHE A 174 1.87 11.88 3.29
N ALA A 175 2.81 11.12 2.71
CA ALA A 175 3.37 9.92 3.33
C ALA A 175 4.07 10.24 4.67
N ALA A 176 4.89 11.29 4.73
CA ALA A 176 5.52 11.72 5.98
C ALA A 176 4.48 12.08 7.05
N ILE A 177 3.43 12.84 6.69
CA ILE A 177 2.31 13.15 7.59
C ILE A 177 1.62 11.86 8.06
N ALA A 178 1.38 10.92 7.16
CA ALA A 178 0.78 9.63 7.48
C ALA A 178 1.65 8.82 8.46
N TYR A 179 2.98 8.82 8.34
CA TYR A 179 3.87 8.22 9.35
C TYR A 179 3.81 8.92 10.70
N VAL A 180 3.68 10.25 10.73
CA VAL A 180 3.52 11.00 11.99
C VAL A 180 2.19 10.64 12.66
N ILE A 181 1.11 10.55 11.90
CA ILE A 181 -0.21 10.14 12.42
C ILE A 181 -0.15 8.70 12.94
N GLU A 182 0.42 7.77 12.17
CA GLU A 182 0.60 6.38 12.57
C GLU A 182 1.43 6.28 13.86
N LEU A 183 2.53 7.01 13.95
CA LEU A 183 3.35 7.09 15.15
C LEU A 183 2.54 7.60 16.35
N ALA A 184 1.76 8.67 16.18
CA ALA A 184 0.94 9.21 17.26
C ALA A 184 -0.11 8.21 17.77
N VAL A 185 -0.80 7.52 16.87
CA VAL A 185 -1.80 6.49 17.22
C VAL A 185 -1.13 5.32 17.94
N ASN A 186 0.00 4.83 17.43
CA ASN A 186 0.73 3.71 18.03
C ASN A 186 1.35 4.09 19.38
N LEU A 187 1.83 5.33 19.55
CA LEU A 187 2.30 5.86 20.84
C LEU A 187 1.16 5.92 21.87
N ALA A 188 -0.03 6.33 21.44
CA ALA A 188 -1.20 6.36 22.33
C ALA A 188 -1.60 4.94 22.79
N TYR A 189 -1.52 3.95 21.90
CA TYR A 189 -1.92 2.57 22.19
C TYR A 189 -0.86 1.76 22.96
N PHE A 190 0.38 1.71 22.47
CA PHE A 190 1.48 0.88 23.02
C PHE A 190 2.32 1.60 24.08
N ALA A 191 1.74 2.56 24.82
CA ALA A 191 2.44 3.46 25.75
C ALA A 191 3.75 2.85 26.30
N PRO A 192 4.93 3.19 25.74
CA PRO A 192 6.15 2.37 25.90
C PRO A 192 6.87 2.63 27.23
N TYR A 193 6.18 3.21 28.20
CA TYR A 193 6.72 3.62 29.49
C TYR A 193 5.84 3.11 30.61
N GLN A 194 6.47 2.58 31.66
CA GLN A 194 5.76 2.07 32.83
C GLN A 194 4.99 3.21 33.52
N GLY A 195 3.67 3.03 33.69
CA GLY A 195 2.78 4.09 34.20
C GLY A 195 2.27 5.07 33.13
N GLY A 196 2.55 4.82 31.86
CA GLY A 196 2.01 5.57 30.71
C GLY A 196 2.62 6.96 30.51
N TRP A 197 1.97 7.76 29.67
CA TRP A 197 2.46 9.10 29.28
C TRP A 197 2.60 10.09 30.43
N GLY A 198 1.71 10.00 31.43
CA GLY A 198 1.78 10.86 32.61
C GLY A 198 3.03 10.59 33.47
N ALA A 199 3.44 9.33 33.61
CA ALA A 199 4.67 8.95 34.29
C ALA A 199 5.89 9.34 33.44
N PHE A 200 5.84 9.10 32.13
CA PHE A 200 6.90 9.50 31.19
C PHE A 200 7.20 10.99 31.28
N LEU A 201 6.19 11.87 31.25
CA LEU A 201 6.39 13.31 31.31
C LEU A 201 6.97 13.79 32.66
N LYS A 202 6.61 13.12 33.76
CA LYS A 202 7.16 13.41 35.09
C LYS A 202 8.62 12.96 35.23
N ASP A 203 8.95 11.82 34.63
CA ASP A 203 10.28 11.21 34.70
C ASP A 203 11.20 11.63 33.54
N ALA A 204 10.68 12.38 32.56
CA ALA A 204 11.43 12.87 31.40
C ALA A 204 12.77 13.56 31.75
N PRO A 205 12.88 14.36 32.84
CA PRO A 205 14.15 14.96 33.23
C PRO A 205 15.21 13.95 33.70
N LEU A 206 14.80 12.79 34.20
CA LEU A 206 15.67 11.76 34.78
C LEU A 206 16.06 10.67 33.77
N TRP A 207 15.29 10.52 32.70
CA TRP A 207 15.54 9.58 31.60
C TRP A 207 15.81 8.14 32.06
N SER A 208 14.99 7.65 32.99
CA SER A 208 15.06 6.28 33.53
C SER A 208 14.76 5.22 32.46
N VAL A 209 15.81 4.60 31.92
CA VAL A 209 15.74 3.56 30.88
C VAL A 209 15.07 2.27 31.39
N ASP A 210 15.21 1.99 32.69
CA ASP A 210 14.60 0.83 33.37
C ASP A 210 13.07 0.84 33.32
N LYS A 211 12.46 2.01 33.16
CA LYS A 211 11.00 2.17 33.04
C LYS A 211 10.48 2.02 31.61
N ILE A 212 11.37 1.83 30.62
CA ILE A 212 10.97 1.61 29.23
C ILE A 212 10.48 0.18 29.06
N LEU A 213 9.24 0.04 28.60
CA LEU A 213 8.64 -1.25 28.26
C LEU A 213 9.11 -1.67 26.86
N PHE A 214 10.32 -2.23 26.77
CA PHE A 214 10.96 -2.57 25.49
C PHE A 214 10.11 -3.47 24.59
N VAL A 215 9.30 -4.37 25.15
CA VAL A 215 8.38 -5.20 24.37
C VAL A 215 7.30 -4.33 23.69
N GLN A 216 6.68 -3.40 24.42
CA GLN A 216 5.69 -2.50 23.82
C GLN A 216 6.33 -1.55 22.81
N PHE A 217 7.53 -1.05 23.10
CA PHE A 217 8.29 -0.26 22.15
C PHE A 217 8.58 -1.03 20.85
N ALA A 218 9.00 -2.30 20.95
CA ALA A 218 9.22 -3.16 19.78
C ALA A 218 7.94 -3.41 18.99
N LEU A 219 6.82 -3.67 19.67
CA LEU A 219 5.50 -3.85 19.04
C LEU A 219 5.02 -2.57 18.33
N MET A 220 5.27 -1.40 18.93
CA MET A 220 4.98 -0.10 18.33
C MET A 220 5.76 0.12 17.04
N ILE A 221 7.08 -0.10 17.06
CA ILE A 221 7.93 0.01 15.86
C ILE A 221 7.51 -1.00 14.80
N ALA A 222 7.24 -2.25 15.22
CA ALA A 222 6.78 -3.30 14.31
C ALA A 222 5.45 -2.92 13.65
N SER A 223 4.51 -2.33 14.38
CA SER A 223 3.21 -1.87 13.87
C SER A 223 3.36 -0.75 12.83
N ILE A 224 4.18 0.27 13.13
CA ILE A 224 4.45 1.40 12.22
C ILE A 224 5.06 0.92 10.89
N CYS A 225 5.97 -0.06 10.96
CA CYS A 225 6.65 -0.59 9.78
C CYS A 225 5.91 -1.77 9.12
N ALA A 226 4.89 -2.34 9.78
CA ALA A 226 4.31 -3.63 9.41
C ALA A 226 3.82 -3.63 7.96
N VAL A 227 3.07 -2.60 7.59
CA VAL A 227 2.37 -2.56 6.30
C VAL A 227 3.33 -2.27 5.15
N GLU A 228 4.33 -1.41 5.34
CA GLU A 228 5.37 -1.19 4.33
C GLU A 228 6.23 -2.45 4.12
N LEU A 229 6.67 -3.09 5.21
CA LEU A 229 7.42 -4.35 5.16
C LEU A 229 6.61 -5.45 4.48
N LEU A 230 5.34 -5.57 4.84
CA LEU A 230 4.40 -6.53 4.24
C LEU A 230 4.21 -6.26 2.76
N PHE A 231 4.06 -5.01 2.34
CA PHE A 231 3.92 -4.66 0.94
C PHE A 231 5.17 -5.00 0.13
N ARG A 232 6.36 -4.61 0.62
CA ARG A 232 7.65 -4.96 -0.01
C ARG A 232 7.86 -6.47 -0.06
N PHE A 233 7.48 -7.17 1.00
CA PHE A 233 7.55 -8.62 1.09
C PHE A 233 6.63 -9.29 0.06
N VAL A 234 5.34 -8.93 0.01
CA VAL A 234 4.37 -9.45 -0.95
C VAL A 234 4.82 -9.18 -2.39
N LEU A 235 5.33 -7.98 -2.70
CA LEU A 235 5.88 -7.68 -4.02
C LEU A 235 7.06 -8.60 -4.37
N THR A 236 7.95 -8.84 -3.42
CA THR A 236 9.12 -9.70 -3.61
C THR A 236 8.72 -11.14 -3.83
N VAL A 237 7.80 -11.65 -3.00
CA VAL A 237 7.23 -12.99 -3.09
C VAL A 237 6.51 -13.18 -4.42
N TRP A 238 5.68 -12.22 -4.83
CA TRP A 238 4.98 -12.27 -6.11
C TRP A 238 5.96 -12.31 -7.31
N ARG A 239 7.01 -11.48 -7.29
CA ARG A 239 8.06 -11.49 -8.33
C ARG A 239 8.79 -12.82 -8.38
N LEU A 240 9.14 -13.38 -7.21
CA LEU A 240 9.79 -14.69 -7.10
C LEU A 240 8.93 -15.80 -7.70
N PHE A 241 7.66 -15.88 -7.30
CA PHE A 241 6.74 -16.90 -7.82
C PHE A 241 6.44 -16.73 -9.30
N ARG A 242 6.40 -15.50 -9.82
CA ARG A 242 6.28 -15.24 -11.26
C ARG A 242 7.51 -15.71 -12.04
N ALA A 243 8.71 -15.57 -11.49
CA ALA A 243 9.94 -16.05 -12.12
C ALA A 243 10.08 -17.58 -12.10
N LEU A 244 9.42 -18.27 -11.16
CA LEU A 244 9.43 -19.72 -11.04
C LEU A 244 8.35 -20.43 -11.89
N ARG A 245 7.44 -19.68 -12.52
CA ARG A 245 6.39 -20.20 -13.40
C ARG A 245 6.80 -20.11 -14.86
#